data_AF-A0A5R2NCD2-F1
#
_entry.id   AF-A0A5R2NCD2-F1
#
_cell.length_a   1.000
_cell.length_b   1.000
_cell.length_c   1.000
_cell.angle_alpha   90.00
_cell.angle_beta   90.00
_cell.angle_gamma   90.00
#
_symmetry.space_group_name_H-M   'P 1'
#
loop_
_entity.id
_entity.type
_entity.pdbx_description
1 polymer ?
#
loop_
_entity_poly.entity_id
_entity_poly.type
_entity_poly.pdbx_seq_one_letter_code
_entity_poly.pdbx_strand_id
1 'polypeptide(L)'
;MSAVQEALPAIKGSRDAIVRRFALTDTIFHAATRAAAILVLVLLGGFAISLFAGSWQALSTFGFSFLTTESWNPVTEKFGALAPIYGTIITSAIAILIAVPLGIGIAIFLTELCPRALRRPIGMAVELLAGIPSIIYGIWGLFV
;
A
#
# COMPACT_ATOMS: atom_id res chain seq x y z
N MET A 1 -54.67 -27.19 21.98
CA MET A 1 -53.59 -27.80 21.17
C MET A 1 -53.59 -27.35 19.69
N SER A 2 -54.65 -26.72 19.17
CA SER A 2 -54.71 -26.21 17.78
C SER A 2 -53.85 -24.97 17.51
N ALA A 3 -53.84 -24.00 18.43
CA ALA A 3 -53.10 -22.73 18.25
C ALA A 3 -51.57 -22.91 18.14
N VAL A 4 -51.00 -23.95 18.76
CA VAL A 4 -49.56 -24.26 18.69
C VAL A 4 -49.20 -24.88 17.34
N GLN A 5 -50.08 -25.72 16.79
CA GLN A 5 -49.90 -26.38 15.49
C GLN A 5 -49.94 -25.37 14.33
N GLU A 6 -50.73 -24.30 14.48
CA GLU A 6 -50.93 -23.24 13.48
C GLU A 6 -49.80 -22.20 13.50
N ALA A 7 -49.19 -21.96 14.66
CA ALA A 7 -48.04 -21.05 14.81
C ALA A 7 -46.69 -21.65 14.37
N LEU A 8 -46.53 -22.98 14.46
CA LEU A 8 -45.31 -23.71 14.06
C LEU A 8 -44.86 -23.48 12.59
N PRO A 9 -45.74 -23.56 11.57
CA PRO A 9 -45.37 -23.29 10.18
C PRO A 9 -45.00 -21.83 9.93
N ALA A 10 -45.64 -20.87 10.61
CA ALA A 10 -45.33 -19.44 10.48
C ALA A 10 -43.93 -19.08 11.03
N ILE A 11 -43.54 -19.67 12.16
CA ILE A 11 -42.20 -19.50 12.75
C ILE A 11 -41.11 -20.11 11.85
N LYS A 12 -41.39 -21.29 11.26
CA LYS A 12 -40.45 -21.98 10.36
C LYS A 12 -40.23 -21.18 9.07
N GLY A 13 -41.30 -20.65 8.45
CA GLY A 13 -41.21 -19.82 7.26
C GLY A 13 -40.45 -18.50 7.48
N SER A 14 -40.62 -17.85 8.64
CA SER A 14 -39.87 -16.65 9.01
C SER A 14 -38.38 -16.94 9.21
N ARG A 15 -38.04 -18.05 9.88
CA ARG A 15 -36.65 -18.49 10.09
C ARG A 15 -35.97 -18.88 8.78
N ASP A 16 -36.66 -19.58 7.88
CA ASP A 16 -36.11 -19.98 6.57
C ASP A 16 -35.84 -18.78 5.66
N ALA A 17 -36.69 -17.74 5.72
CA ALA A 17 -36.48 -16.49 4.98
C ALA A 17 -35.26 -15.70 5.51
N ILE A 18 -35.05 -15.66 6.83
CA ILE A 18 -33.88 -15.02 7.46
C ILE A 18 -32.60 -15.77 7.09
N VAL A 19 -32.60 -17.11 7.19
CA VAL A 19 -31.44 -17.95 6.85
C VAL A 19 -31.06 -17.82 5.36
N ARG A 20 -32.05 -17.79 4.45
CA ARG A 20 -31.81 -17.57 3.01
C ARG A 20 -31.23 -16.18 2.71
N ARG A 21 -31.69 -15.13 3.40
CA ARG A 21 -31.15 -13.77 3.25
C ARG A 21 -29.70 -13.69 3.71
N PHE A 22 -29.36 -14.32 4.84
CA PHE A 22 -27.99 -14.43 5.32
C PHE A 22 -27.09 -15.21 4.33
N ALA A 23 -27.55 -16.34 3.79
CA ALA A 23 -26.79 -17.13 2.82
C ALA A 23 -26.51 -16.37 1.51
N LEU A 24 -27.46 -15.55 1.04
CA LEU A 24 -27.28 -14.67 -0.12
C LEU A 24 -26.24 -13.58 0.16
N THR A 25 -26.33 -12.91 1.30
CA THR A 25 -25.35 -11.88 1.69
C THR A 25 -23.95 -12.47 1.84
N ASP A 26 -23.83 -13.66 2.43
CA ASP A 26 -22.57 -14.38 2.58
C ASP A 26 -21.95 -14.75 1.22
N THR A 27 -22.76 -15.26 0.29
CA THR A 27 -22.32 -15.59 -1.08
C THR A 27 -21.87 -14.34 -1.85
N ILE A 28 -22.61 -13.24 -1.75
CA ILE A 28 -22.26 -11.97 -2.40
C ILE A 28 -20.96 -11.42 -1.81
N PHE A 29 -20.81 -11.47 -0.48
CA PHE A 29 -19.60 -11.02 0.19
C PHE A 29 -18.38 -11.85 -0.22
N HIS A 30 -18.51 -13.18 -0.26
CA HIS A 30 -17.46 -14.07 -0.74
C HIS A 30 -17.11 -13.85 -2.21
N ALA A 31 -18.10 -13.62 -3.08
CA ALA A 31 -17.86 -13.30 -4.48
C ALA A 31 -17.15 -11.95 -4.64
N ALA A 32 -17.58 -10.92 -3.91
CA ALA A 32 -16.99 -9.58 -3.96
C ALA A 32 -15.55 -9.57 -3.47
N THR A 33 -15.26 -10.23 -2.35
CA THR A 33 -13.89 -10.35 -1.82
C THR A 33 -12.98 -11.16 -2.75
N ARG A 34 -13.47 -12.26 -3.34
CA ARG A 34 -12.73 -13.02 -4.36
C ARG A 34 -12.47 -12.18 -5.61
N ALA A 35 -13.48 -11.44 -6.09
CA ALA A 35 -13.32 -10.56 -7.25
C ALA A 35 -12.30 -9.44 -6.97
N ALA A 36 -12.34 -8.82 -5.78
CA ALA A 36 -11.36 -7.84 -5.36
C ALA A 36 -9.95 -8.43 -5.29
N ALA A 37 -9.79 -9.62 -4.71
CA ALA A 37 -8.49 -10.31 -4.65
C ALA A 37 -7.95 -10.63 -6.06
N ILE A 38 -8.80 -11.17 -6.95
CA ILE A 38 -8.42 -11.44 -8.35
C ILE A 38 -8.06 -10.13 -9.06
N LEU A 39 -8.83 -9.06 -8.87
CA LEU A 39 -8.55 -7.75 -9.46
C LEU A 39 -7.18 -7.22 -9.02
N VAL A 40 -6.86 -7.28 -7.71
CA VAL A 40 -5.55 -6.88 -7.21
C VAL A 40 -4.43 -7.72 -7.84
N LEU A 41 -4.61 -9.05 -7.94
CA LEU A 41 -3.62 -9.92 -8.58
C LEU A 41 -3.43 -9.59 -10.07
N VAL A 42 -4.52 -9.32 -10.79
CA VAL A 42 -4.49 -8.92 -12.21
C VAL A 42 -3.77 -7.58 -12.36
N LEU A 43 -4.06 -6.59 -11.49
CA LEU A 43 -3.38 -5.30 -11.51
C LEU A 43 -1.88 -5.44 -11.23
N LEU A 44 -1.51 -6.20 -10.19
CA LEU A 44 -0.10 -6.46 -9.87
C LEU A 44 0.62 -7.19 -11.01
N GLY A 45 -0.03 -8.19 -11.61
CA GLY A 45 0.49 -8.87 -12.80
C GLY A 45 0.66 -7.93 -14.00
N GLY A 46 -0.34 -7.07 -14.25
CA GLY A 46 -0.29 -6.06 -15.30
C GLY A 46 0.83 -5.04 -15.09
N PHE A 47 1.02 -4.54 -13.86
CA PHE A 47 2.14 -3.67 -13.50
C PHE A 47 3.49 -4.37 -13.72
N ALA A 48 3.63 -5.61 -13.27
CA ALA A 48 4.87 -6.37 -13.45
C ALA A 48 5.20 -6.57 -14.95
N ILE A 49 4.20 -6.93 -15.76
CA ILE A 49 4.37 -7.09 -17.21
C ILE A 49 4.74 -5.75 -17.86
N SER A 50 4.05 -4.66 -17.50
CA SER A 50 4.32 -3.32 -18.03
C SER A 50 5.75 -2.85 -17.72
N LEU A 51 6.20 -3.02 -16.47
CA LEU A 51 7.56 -2.69 -16.06
C LEU A 51 8.60 -3.55 -16.75
N PHE A 52 8.33 -4.86 -16.89
CA PHE A 52 9.24 -5.77 -17.58
C PHE A 52 9.37 -5.41 -19.06
N ALA A 53 8.26 -5.17 -19.75
CA ALA A 53 8.25 -4.77 -21.15
C ALA A 53 9.00 -3.44 -21.37
N GLY A 54 8.74 -2.43 -20.53
CA GLY A 54 9.44 -1.15 -20.59
C GLY A 54 10.95 -1.26 -20.30
N SER A 55 11.31 -2.07 -19.29
CA SER A 55 12.71 -2.31 -18.95
C SER A 55 13.44 -3.06 -20.06
N TRP A 56 12.81 -4.08 -20.65
CA TRP A 56 13.37 -4.83 -21.76
C TRP A 56 13.62 -3.95 -22.98
N GLN A 57 12.65 -3.09 -23.32
CA GLN A 57 12.79 -2.14 -24.42
C GLN A 57 13.98 -1.20 -24.18
N ALA A 58 14.13 -0.64 -22.98
CA ALA A 58 15.25 0.23 -22.64
C ALA A 58 16.60 -0.49 -22.78
N LEU A 59 16.73 -1.71 -22.24
CA LEU A 59 17.97 -2.50 -22.37
C LEU A 59 18.26 -2.88 -23.82
N SER A 60 17.24 -3.20 -24.62
CA SER A 60 17.42 -3.56 -26.03
C SER A 60 17.90 -2.38 -26.89
N THR A 61 17.47 -1.16 -26.56
CA THR A 61 17.85 0.06 -27.30
C THR A 61 19.23 0.59 -26.90
N PHE A 62 19.51 0.61 -25.58
CA PHE A 62 20.72 1.24 -25.04
C PHE A 62 21.82 0.26 -24.66
N GLY A 63 21.55 -1.05 -24.73
CA GLY A 63 22.49 -2.10 -24.36
C GLY A 63 22.89 -2.08 -22.87
N PHE A 64 23.91 -2.86 -22.54
CA PHE A 64 24.45 -2.91 -21.17
C PHE A 64 25.07 -1.58 -20.71
N SER A 65 25.52 -0.74 -21.65
CA SER A 65 26.04 0.61 -21.36
C SER A 65 25.03 1.49 -20.66
N PHE A 66 23.72 1.23 -20.81
CA PHE A 66 22.66 1.92 -20.08
C PHE A 66 22.90 1.95 -18.56
N LEU A 67 23.36 0.85 -17.97
CA LEU A 67 23.55 0.72 -16.53
C LEU A 67 24.75 1.51 -16.00
N THR A 68 25.75 1.76 -16.82
CA THR A 68 26.98 2.48 -16.45
C THR A 68 26.99 3.93 -16.94
N THR A 69 26.02 4.32 -17.75
CA THR A 69 25.94 5.67 -18.31
C THR A 69 25.19 6.58 -17.36
N GLU A 70 25.79 7.73 -17.03
CA GLU A 70 25.18 8.76 -16.18
C GLU A 70 24.37 9.79 -16.97
N SER A 71 24.63 9.93 -18.28
CA SER A 71 24.04 10.99 -19.08
C SER A 71 22.54 10.81 -19.28
N TRP A 72 21.76 11.83 -18.93
CA TRP A 72 20.35 11.96 -19.27
C TRP A 72 20.15 13.16 -20.20
N ASN A 73 20.05 12.90 -21.50
CA ASN A 73 19.91 13.94 -22.51
C ASN A 73 18.71 13.66 -23.44
N PRO A 74 17.55 14.28 -23.16
CA PRO A 74 16.34 14.13 -23.96
C PRO A 74 16.46 14.68 -25.39
N VAL A 75 17.36 15.62 -25.66
CA VAL A 75 17.55 16.23 -26.98
C VAL A 75 18.26 15.28 -27.94
N THR A 76 19.20 14.48 -27.42
CA THR A 76 19.97 13.50 -28.20
C THR A 76 19.47 12.07 -28.02
N GLU A 77 18.34 11.90 -27.32
CA GLU A 77 17.75 10.60 -26.96
C GLU A 77 18.74 9.63 -26.27
N LYS A 78 19.71 10.17 -25.53
CA LYS A 78 20.70 9.39 -24.78
C LYS A 78 20.30 9.33 -23.32
N PHE A 79 19.91 8.15 -22.87
CA PHE A 79 19.48 7.91 -21.50
C PHE A 79 20.39 6.89 -20.83
N GLY A 80 20.69 7.14 -19.56
CA GLY A 80 21.50 6.27 -18.71
C GLY A 80 20.85 6.11 -17.34
N ALA A 81 21.05 4.95 -16.73
CA ALA A 81 20.43 4.57 -15.45
C ALA A 81 21.34 4.83 -14.25
N LEU A 82 22.63 5.09 -14.46
CA LEU A 82 23.59 5.11 -13.34
C LEU A 82 23.26 6.22 -12.34
N ALA A 83 22.93 7.42 -12.81
CA ALA A 83 22.57 8.55 -11.96
C ALA A 83 21.33 8.27 -11.07
N PRO A 84 20.16 7.83 -11.61
CA PRO A 84 19.01 7.51 -10.77
C PRO A 84 19.24 6.28 -9.86
N ILE A 85 20.00 5.27 -10.29
CA ILE A 85 20.36 4.13 -9.44
C ILE A 85 21.21 4.59 -8.25
N TYR A 86 22.29 5.31 -8.53
CA TYR A 86 23.20 5.82 -7.51
C TYR A 86 22.47 6.76 -6.54
N GLY A 87 21.69 7.70 -7.08
CA GLY A 87 20.86 8.61 -6.28
C GLY A 87 19.93 7.86 -5.35
N THR A 88 19.23 6.83 -5.83
CA THR A 88 18.32 6.01 -5.02
C THR A 88 19.05 5.29 -3.89
N ILE A 89 20.19 4.66 -4.19
CA ILE A 89 20.97 3.90 -3.20
C ILE A 89 21.49 4.81 -2.09
N ILE A 90 22.15 5.92 -2.46
CA ILE A 90 22.75 6.83 -1.49
C ILE A 90 21.68 7.52 -0.64
N THR A 91 20.62 8.04 -1.26
CA THR A 91 19.53 8.69 -0.53
C THR A 91 18.81 7.73 0.40
N SER A 92 18.55 6.49 -0.04
CA SER A 92 17.93 5.47 0.81
C SER A 92 18.85 5.07 1.97
N ALA A 93 20.15 4.93 1.74
CA ALA A 93 21.12 4.62 2.79
C ALA A 93 21.18 5.72 3.85
N ILE A 94 21.25 6.99 3.44
CA ILE A 94 21.22 8.14 4.35
C ILE A 94 19.89 8.18 5.11
N ALA A 95 18.77 7.97 4.41
CA ALA A 95 17.45 7.96 5.02
C ALA A 95 17.34 6.88 6.11
N ILE A 96 17.80 5.66 5.85
CA ILE A 96 17.81 4.56 6.83
C ILE A 96 18.72 4.89 8.00
N LEU A 97 19.92 5.40 7.73
CA LEU A 97 20.91 5.73 8.75
C LEU A 97 20.36 6.76 9.77
N ILE A 98 19.49 7.66 9.33
CA ILE A 98 18.87 8.68 10.19
C ILE A 98 17.54 8.18 10.78
N ALA A 99 16.66 7.62 9.96
CA ALA A 99 15.30 7.25 10.35
C ALA A 99 15.27 6.11 11.35
N VAL A 100 16.17 5.12 11.23
CA VAL A 100 16.20 3.97 12.14
C VAL A 100 16.55 4.37 13.58
N PRO A 101 17.70 5.02 13.87
CA PRO A 101 18.02 5.41 15.24
C PRO A 101 17.01 6.41 15.81
N LEU A 102 16.51 7.34 14.98
CA LEU A 102 15.48 8.29 15.41
C LEU A 102 14.17 7.59 15.76
N GLY A 103 13.71 6.64 14.93
CA GLY A 103 12.50 5.87 15.16
C GLY A 103 12.58 5.03 16.42
N ILE A 104 13.72 4.37 16.66
CA ILE A 104 13.98 3.63 17.91
C ILE A 104 13.98 4.59 19.10
N GLY A 105 14.62 5.76 18.98
CA GLY A 105 14.65 6.77 20.04
C GLY A 105 13.25 7.28 20.41
N ILE A 106 12.41 7.56 19.42
CA ILE A 106 11.01 7.96 19.63
C ILE A 106 10.22 6.82 20.31
N ALA A 107 10.42 5.57 19.87
CA ALA A 107 9.75 4.42 20.45
C ALA A 107 10.11 4.24 21.94
N ILE A 108 11.40 4.30 22.29
CA ILE A 108 11.88 4.21 23.67
C ILE A 108 11.35 5.39 24.50
N PHE A 109 11.40 6.61 23.96
CA PHE A 109 10.90 7.78 24.66
C PHE A 109 9.40 7.62 25.00
N LEU A 110 8.57 7.23 24.03
CA LEU A 110 7.12 7.08 24.24
C LEU A 110 6.74 5.94 25.19
N THR A 111 7.57 4.90 25.28
CA THR A 111 7.31 3.71 26.10
C THR A 111 7.82 3.87 27.52
N GLU A 112 9.05 4.33 27.70
CA GLU A 112 9.75 4.31 28.99
C GLU A 112 9.88 5.67 29.67
N LEU A 113 9.98 6.77 28.90
CA LEU A 113 10.37 8.09 29.42
C LEU A 113 9.23 9.12 29.40
N CYS A 114 8.22 8.94 28.56
CA CYS A 114 7.22 9.96 28.27
C CYS A 114 6.21 10.15 29.42
N PRO A 115 5.97 11.39 29.89
CA PRO A 115 4.92 11.69 30.86
C PRO A 115 3.53 11.29 30.37
N ARG A 116 2.69 10.75 31.26
CA ARG A 116 1.36 10.19 30.92
C ARG A 116 0.47 11.15 30.12
N ALA A 117 0.53 12.45 30.40
CA ALA A 117 -0.28 13.46 29.72
C ALA A 117 0.17 13.72 28.27
N LEU A 118 1.46 13.55 27.96
CA LEU A 118 2.03 13.87 26.65
C LEU A 118 2.13 12.67 25.71
N ARG A 119 2.08 11.45 26.25
CA ARG A 119 2.18 10.22 25.45
C ARG A 119 1.14 10.15 24.33
N ARG A 120 -0.12 10.48 24.64
CA ARG A 120 -1.23 10.41 23.69
C ARG A 120 -1.15 11.44 22.56
N PRO A 121 -0.96 12.76 22.82
CA PRO A 121 -0.85 13.74 21.75
C PRO A 121 0.40 13.54 20.89
N ILE A 122 1.55 13.19 21.49
CA ILE A 122 2.79 12.96 20.72
C ILE A 122 2.66 11.71 19.85
N GLY A 123 2.12 10.61 20.38
CA GLY A 123 1.87 9.40 19.60
C GLY A 123 0.95 9.68 18.40
N MET A 124 -0.14 10.41 18.62
CA MET A 124 -1.04 10.83 17.55
C MET A 124 -0.33 11.69 16.50
N ALA A 125 0.52 12.64 16.91
CA ALA A 125 1.28 13.47 15.96
C ALA A 125 2.22 12.63 15.08
N VAL A 126 2.89 11.62 15.65
CA VAL A 126 3.75 10.69 14.90
C VAL A 126 2.94 9.85 13.92
N GLU A 127 1.79 9.31 14.35
CA GLU A 127 0.89 8.56 13.48
C GLU A 127 0.35 9.43 12.33
N LEU A 128 -0.03 10.68 12.63
CA LEU A 128 -0.50 11.63 11.63
C LEU A 128 0.61 12.00 10.64
N LEU A 129 1.85 12.18 11.09
CA LEU A 129 3.00 12.42 10.23
C LEU A 129 3.25 11.24 9.28
N ALA A 130 3.12 10.01 9.77
CA ALA A 130 3.23 8.80 8.95
C ALA A 130 2.06 8.64 7.96
N GLY A 131 0.91 9.23 8.27
CA GLY A 131 -0.27 9.24 7.40
C GLY A 131 -0.24 10.28 6.28
N ILE A 132 0.74 11.19 6.25
CA ILE A 132 0.84 12.19 5.19
C ILE A 132 1.17 11.50 3.85
N PRO A 133 0.39 11.75 2.78
CA PRO A 133 0.67 11.18 1.47
C PRO A 133 2.08 11.55 0.98
N SER A 134 2.83 10.56 0.48
CA SER A 134 4.21 10.76 0.01
C SER A 134 4.33 11.83 -1.09
N ILE A 135 3.28 12.03 -1.90
CA ILE A 135 3.24 13.07 -2.94
C ILE A 135 3.39 14.49 -2.38
N ILE A 136 2.91 14.76 -1.16
CA ILE A 136 3.01 16.09 -0.54
C ILE A 136 4.47 16.42 -0.25
N TYR A 137 5.20 15.48 0.36
CA TYR A 137 6.63 15.65 0.60
C TYR A 137 7.44 15.76 -0.70
N GLY A 138 7.07 14.97 -1.72
CA GLY A 138 7.70 15.04 -3.03
C GLY A 138 7.54 16.39 -3.72
N ILE A 139 6.33 16.96 -3.70
CA ILE A 139 6.06 18.28 -4.27
C ILE A 139 6.76 19.38 -3.48
N TRP A 140 6.76 19.30 -2.14
CA TRP A 140 7.45 20.28 -1.30
C TRP A 140 8.95 20.34 -1.60
N GLY A 141 9.63 19.19 -1.73
CA GLY A 141 11.05 19.13 -2.07
C GLY A 141 11.40 19.53 -3.51
N LEU A 142 10.42 19.69 -4.41
CA LEU A 142 10.64 20.22 -5.76
C LEU A 142 10.54 21.75 -5.82
N PHE A 143 9.75 22.37 -4.92
CA PHE A 143 9.46 23.80 -4.94
C PHE A 143 10.25 24.64 -3.93
N VAL A 144 10.85 24.01 -2.93
CA VAL A 144 11.65 24.65 -1.88
C VAL A 144 13.10 24.21 -2.00
#